data_AF-A0A830BQZ3-F1
#
_entry.id   AF-A0A830BQZ3-F1
#
_cell.length_a   1.000
_cell.length_b   1.000
_cell.length_c   1.000
_cell.angle_alpha   90.00
_cell.angle_beta   90.00
_cell.angle_gamma   90.00
#
_symmetry.space_group_name_H-M   'P 1'
#
loop_
_entity.id
_entity.type
_entity.pdbx_description
1 polymer ?
#
loop_
_entity_poly.entity_id
_entity_poly.type
_entity_poly.pdbx_seq_one_letter_code
_entity_poly.pdbx_strand_id
1 'polypeptide(L)'
;MGDPSVEVTEQNQEVAQLLKTGAMDAISHGLFDEAIDHLMKAITSNPKSAILYANRASVFVKLMKPNAAIRDADAALQINPDSGKGYKSRGMARAMLGLWEEAVSDLHVASKLDFDEEIGSVLKKVESNANMIDEHRQKYKRLRKEKELRKIELESQRHQVGFFLFVLICIITGQLIEIHSTTELKEKLNAAEKTSRLAILYFTATWCGPCRYVAPAFSGLAEKYPNVVFLKVDIDEEPGAAFEYNVSSVPSFLFIKNGREVDNFVGVDTNLLEMKVAQHAV
;
A
#
# COMPACT_ATOMS: atom_id res chain seq x y z
N MET A 1 -1.56 -39.33 25.05
CA MET A 1 -0.84 -39.76 23.84
C MET A 1 -0.10 -41.05 24.16
N GLY A 2 0.27 -41.85 23.16
CA GLY A 2 1.20 -42.97 23.39
C GLY A 2 2.63 -42.46 23.52
N ASP A 3 3.53 -43.29 24.07
CA ASP A 3 4.95 -42.98 24.19
C ASP A 3 5.67 -43.33 22.87
N PRO A 4 6.18 -42.34 22.10
CA PRO A 4 6.81 -42.60 20.81
C PRO A 4 8.10 -43.44 20.89
N SER A 5 8.71 -43.54 22.09
CA SER A 5 9.95 -44.29 22.31
C SER A 5 9.75 -45.80 22.42
N VAL A 6 8.50 -46.25 22.61
CA VAL A 6 8.16 -47.67 22.71
C VAL A 6 8.54 -48.42 21.42
N GLU A 7 9.25 -49.52 21.60
CA GLU A 7 9.55 -50.46 20.52
C GLU A 7 8.32 -51.29 20.18
N VAL A 8 7.91 -51.24 18.91
CA VAL A 8 6.67 -51.87 18.44
C VAL A 8 7.01 -53.23 17.82
N THR A 9 6.86 -54.29 18.61
CA THR A 9 7.01 -55.69 18.16
C THR A 9 5.80 -56.16 17.34
N GLU A 10 5.94 -57.27 16.61
CA GLU A 10 4.81 -57.87 15.86
C GLU A 10 3.61 -58.18 16.77
N GLN A 11 3.86 -58.73 17.95
CA GLN A 11 2.82 -58.98 18.96
C GLN A 11 2.11 -57.69 19.38
N ASN A 12 2.85 -56.58 19.56
CA ASN A 12 2.27 -55.28 19.87
C ASN A 12 1.39 -54.75 18.72
N GLN A 13 1.78 -55.01 17.47
CA GLN A 13 0.99 -54.64 16.29
C GLN A 13 -0.31 -55.45 16.20
N GLU A 14 -0.25 -56.76 16.46
CA GLU A 14 -1.44 -57.64 16.47
C GLU A 14 -2.43 -57.21 17.56
N VAL A 15 -1.95 -56.95 18.78
CA VAL A 15 -2.78 -56.46 19.89
C VAL A 15 -3.42 -55.11 19.54
N ALA A 16 -2.63 -54.17 18.98
CA ALA A 16 -3.15 -52.88 18.54
C ALA A 16 -4.21 -53.02 17.43
N GLN A 17 -4.03 -53.96 16.51
CA GLN A 17 -4.99 -54.23 15.44
C GLN A 17 -6.30 -54.82 15.98
N LEU A 18 -6.25 -55.75 16.94
CA LEU A 18 -7.43 -56.32 17.58
C LEU A 18 -8.22 -55.24 18.36
N LEU A 19 -7.52 -54.41 19.11
CA LEU A 19 -8.13 -53.29 19.83
C LEU A 19 -8.73 -52.26 18.86
N LYS A 20 -8.07 -52.01 17.72
CA LYS A 20 -8.63 -51.17 16.65
C LYS A 20 -9.93 -51.75 16.11
N THR A 21 -10.01 -53.06 15.86
CA THR A 21 -11.26 -53.68 15.38
C THR A 21 -12.38 -53.55 16.40
N GLY A 22 -12.09 -53.77 17.70
CA GLY A 22 -13.07 -53.56 18.77
C GLY A 22 -13.52 -52.09 18.90
N ALA A 23 -12.62 -51.13 18.63
CA ALA A 23 -13.00 -49.74 18.57
C ALA A 23 -13.93 -49.42 17.40
N MET A 24 -13.68 -50.00 16.21
CA MET A 24 -14.53 -49.76 15.03
C MET A 24 -15.94 -50.35 15.24
N ASP A 25 -16.05 -51.50 15.90
CA ASP A 25 -17.32 -52.10 16.29
C ASP A 25 -18.09 -51.22 17.29
N ALA A 26 -17.41 -50.69 18.32
CA ALA A 26 -18.00 -49.74 19.26
C ALA A 26 -18.47 -48.45 18.53
N ILE A 27 -17.70 -47.95 17.55
CA ILE A 27 -18.09 -46.79 16.73
C ILE A 27 -19.35 -47.07 15.91
N SER A 28 -19.51 -48.26 15.33
CA SER A 28 -20.73 -48.59 14.57
C SER A 28 -21.96 -48.71 15.44
N HIS A 29 -21.80 -49.07 16.72
CA HIS A 29 -22.86 -49.09 17.72
C HIS A 29 -23.09 -47.73 18.43
N GLY A 30 -22.31 -46.70 18.10
CA GLY A 30 -22.41 -45.37 18.72
C GLY A 30 -21.83 -45.29 20.15
N LEU A 31 -21.13 -46.32 20.60
CA LEU A 31 -20.49 -46.40 21.93
C LEU A 31 -19.13 -45.69 21.89
N PHE A 32 -19.16 -44.36 21.86
CA PHE A 32 -17.96 -43.54 21.61
C PHE A 32 -16.94 -43.56 22.76
N ASP A 33 -17.38 -43.66 24.01
CA ASP A 33 -16.46 -43.72 25.15
C ASP A 33 -15.71 -45.07 25.17
N GLU A 34 -16.40 -46.18 24.92
CA GLU A 34 -15.77 -47.50 24.76
C GLU A 34 -14.80 -47.54 23.57
N ALA A 35 -15.18 -46.91 22.45
CA ALA A 35 -14.30 -46.77 21.29
C ALA A 35 -13.00 -46.00 21.64
N ILE A 36 -13.11 -44.92 22.43
CA ILE A 36 -11.93 -44.17 22.91
C ILE A 36 -11.04 -45.05 23.78
N ASP A 37 -11.61 -45.84 24.69
CA ASP A 37 -10.85 -46.72 25.56
C ASP A 37 -10.10 -47.80 24.76
N HIS A 38 -10.76 -48.42 23.79
CA HIS A 38 -10.11 -49.35 22.87
C HIS A 38 -8.99 -48.69 22.06
N LEU A 39 -9.23 -47.49 21.50
CA LEU A 39 -8.21 -46.75 20.75
C LEU A 39 -7.05 -46.28 21.63
N MET A 40 -7.31 -45.91 22.88
CA MET A 40 -6.28 -45.53 23.83
C MET A 40 -5.35 -46.71 24.14
N LYS A 41 -5.91 -47.89 24.44
CA LYS A 41 -5.12 -49.12 24.64
C LYS A 41 -4.36 -49.52 23.38
N ALA A 42 -4.98 -49.36 22.20
CA ALA A 42 -4.33 -49.63 20.92
C ALA A 42 -3.13 -48.70 20.69
N ILE A 43 -3.27 -47.40 21.00
CA ILE A 43 -2.21 -46.40 20.85
C ILE A 43 -1.06 -46.67 21.84
N THR A 44 -1.34 -47.12 23.06
CA THR A 44 -0.28 -47.52 24.01
C THR A 44 0.51 -48.71 23.47
N SER A 45 -0.15 -49.64 22.77
CA SER A 45 0.50 -50.81 22.18
C SER A 45 1.27 -50.49 20.89
N ASN A 46 0.71 -49.61 20.03
CA ASN A 46 1.35 -49.15 18.80
C ASN A 46 1.23 -47.62 18.65
N PRO A 47 2.12 -46.85 19.30
CA PRO A 47 2.06 -45.39 19.30
C PRO A 47 2.51 -44.75 17.98
N LYS A 48 2.99 -45.54 17.01
CA LYS A 48 3.47 -45.09 15.69
C LYS A 48 2.44 -45.34 14.58
N SER A 49 1.20 -45.71 14.92
CA SER A 49 0.14 -45.94 13.93
C SER A 49 -0.72 -44.70 13.72
N ALA A 50 -0.56 -44.04 12.57
CA ALA A 50 -1.35 -42.87 12.17
C ALA A 50 -2.86 -43.14 12.20
N ILE A 51 -3.26 -44.34 11.78
CA ILE A 51 -4.67 -44.74 11.66
C ILE A 51 -5.36 -44.74 13.03
N LEU A 52 -4.67 -45.12 14.11
CA LEU A 52 -5.25 -45.15 15.45
C LEU A 52 -5.58 -43.73 15.94
N TYR A 53 -4.65 -42.79 15.75
CA TYR A 53 -4.89 -41.38 16.06
C TYR A 53 -6.00 -40.78 15.18
N ALA A 54 -6.00 -41.05 13.86
CA ALA A 54 -7.05 -40.57 12.97
C ALA A 54 -8.44 -41.12 13.33
N ASN A 55 -8.53 -42.39 13.75
CA ASN A 55 -9.77 -42.98 14.24
C ASN A 55 -10.23 -42.30 15.53
N ARG A 56 -9.34 -42.06 16.49
CA ARG A 56 -9.69 -41.41 17.76
C ARG A 56 -10.08 -39.95 17.57
N ALA A 57 -9.40 -39.23 16.67
CA ALA A 57 -9.77 -37.88 16.25
C ALA A 57 -11.20 -37.83 15.71
N SER A 58 -11.56 -38.77 14.84
CA SER A 58 -12.93 -38.86 14.29
C SER A 58 -13.98 -39.11 15.38
N VAL A 59 -13.68 -39.92 16.40
CA VAL A 59 -14.57 -40.10 17.56
C VAL A 59 -14.69 -38.80 18.36
N PHE A 60 -13.59 -38.07 18.57
CA PHE A 60 -13.64 -36.78 19.25
C PHE A 60 -14.43 -35.71 18.49
N VAL A 61 -14.43 -35.73 17.15
CA VAL A 61 -15.33 -34.89 16.34
C VAL A 61 -16.79 -35.23 16.64
N LYS A 62 -17.15 -36.52 16.66
CA LYS A 62 -18.53 -36.96 16.98
C LYS A 62 -18.96 -36.58 18.40
N LEU A 63 -18.03 -36.57 19.35
CA LEU A 63 -18.25 -36.13 20.73
C LEU A 63 -18.18 -34.62 20.94
N MET A 64 -18.05 -33.84 19.86
CA MET A 64 -17.93 -32.40 19.91
C MET A 64 -16.75 -31.89 20.77
N LYS A 65 -15.62 -32.61 20.77
CA LYS A 65 -14.37 -32.28 21.48
C LYS A 65 -13.28 -31.83 20.51
N PRO A 66 -13.40 -30.64 19.87
CA PRO A 66 -12.56 -30.25 18.73
C PRO A 66 -11.07 -30.13 19.07
N ASN A 67 -10.72 -29.61 20.25
CA ASN A 67 -9.31 -29.49 20.65
C ASN A 67 -8.63 -30.86 20.83
N ALA A 68 -9.36 -31.88 21.30
CA ALA A 68 -8.83 -33.23 21.39
C ALA A 68 -8.69 -33.87 20.01
N ALA A 69 -9.67 -33.66 19.13
CA ALA A 69 -9.63 -34.12 17.75
C ALA A 69 -8.45 -33.52 16.97
N ILE A 70 -8.17 -32.22 17.11
CA ILE A 70 -7.04 -31.56 16.45
C ILE A 70 -5.72 -32.18 16.89
N ARG A 71 -5.50 -32.36 18.20
CA ARG A 71 -4.26 -32.96 18.71
C ARG A 71 -4.00 -34.36 18.14
N ASP A 72 -5.03 -35.19 18.07
CA ASP A 72 -4.90 -36.53 17.50
C ASP A 72 -4.74 -36.51 15.98
N ALA A 73 -5.46 -35.63 15.28
CA ALA A 73 -5.31 -35.50 13.85
C ALA A 73 -3.91 -34.97 13.47
N ASP A 74 -3.35 -34.04 14.24
CA ASP A 74 -1.98 -33.58 14.06
C ASP A 74 -0.97 -34.71 14.30
N ALA A 75 -1.15 -35.51 15.35
CA ALA A 75 -0.31 -36.69 15.58
C ALA A 75 -0.42 -37.71 14.42
N ALA A 76 -1.62 -37.93 13.89
CA ALA A 76 -1.83 -38.80 12.73
C ALA A 76 -1.09 -38.27 11.49
N LEU A 77 -1.16 -36.97 11.22
CA LEU A 77 -0.54 -36.31 10.07
C LEU A 77 0.98 -36.18 10.20
N GLN A 78 1.51 -36.09 11.43
CA GLN A 78 2.94 -36.18 11.68
C GLN A 78 3.51 -37.57 11.33
N ILE A 79 2.73 -38.62 11.58
CA ILE A 79 3.13 -40.00 11.28
C ILE A 79 2.90 -40.32 9.79
N ASN A 80 1.74 -39.94 9.25
CA ASN A 80 1.39 -40.13 7.85
C ASN A 80 0.77 -38.84 7.27
N PRO A 81 1.57 -38.03 6.56
CA PRO A 81 1.12 -36.78 5.94
C PRO A 81 0.04 -36.95 4.87
N ASP A 82 -0.16 -38.16 4.33
CA ASP A 82 -1.14 -38.46 3.28
C ASP A 82 -2.44 -39.06 3.85
N SER A 83 -2.67 -38.92 5.15
CA SER A 83 -3.89 -39.42 5.79
C SER A 83 -5.11 -38.55 5.50
N GLY A 84 -5.94 -38.95 4.54
CA GLY A 84 -7.22 -38.29 4.23
C GLY A 84 -8.14 -38.14 5.46
N LYS A 85 -8.22 -39.20 6.29
CA LYS A 85 -9.00 -39.18 7.54
C LYS A 85 -8.43 -38.22 8.60
N GLY A 86 -7.11 -38.06 8.64
CA GLY A 86 -6.44 -37.07 9.49
C GLY A 86 -6.86 -35.65 9.12
N TYR A 87 -6.74 -35.28 7.84
CA TYR A 87 -7.21 -33.98 7.35
C TYR A 87 -8.71 -33.77 7.56
N LYS A 88 -9.55 -34.77 7.25
CA LYS A 88 -11.00 -34.69 7.47
C LYS A 88 -11.32 -34.35 8.93
N SER A 89 -10.75 -35.11 9.87
CA SER A 89 -11.02 -34.93 11.30
C SER A 89 -10.52 -33.57 11.80
N ARG A 90 -9.34 -33.11 11.35
CA ARG A 90 -8.79 -31.79 11.70
C ARG A 90 -9.62 -30.65 11.13
N GLY A 91 -10.01 -30.75 9.86
CA GLY A 91 -10.83 -29.76 9.17
C GLY A 91 -12.21 -29.61 9.81
N MET A 92 -12.88 -30.72 10.13
CA MET A 92 -14.16 -30.69 10.87
C MET A 92 -14.00 -30.05 12.26
N ALA A 93 -12.96 -30.43 13.01
CA ALA A 93 -12.71 -29.86 14.34
C ALA A 93 -12.39 -28.35 14.29
N ARG A 94 -11.63 -27.89 13.29
CA ARG A 94 -11.36 -26.46 13.05
C ARG A 94 -12.62 -25.69 12.67
N ALA A 95 -13.49 -26.29 11.85
CA ALA A 95 -14.79 -25.70 11.51
C ALA A 95 -15.66 -25.50 12.76
N MET A 96 -15.63 -26.43 13.71
CA MET A 96 -16.35 -26.28 14.98
C MET A 96 -15.83 -25.12 15.85
N LEU A 97 -14.54 -24.79 15.73
CA LEU A 97 -13.92 -23.65 16.42
C LEU A 97 -14.09 -22.32 15.67
N GLY A 98 -14.71 -22.32 14.50
CA GLY A 98 -14.82 -21.14 13.64
C GLY A 98 -13.54 -20.76 12.90
N LEU A 99 -12.57 -21.67 12.84
CA LEU A 99 -11.33 -21.53 12.06
C LEU A 99 -11.61 -21.92 10.60
N TRP A 100 -12.43 -21.11 9.92
CA TRP A 100 -13.01 -21.45 8.63
C TRP A 100 -11.95 -21.56 7.52
N GLU A 101 -10.96 -20.66 7.49
CA GLU A 101 -9.91 -20.66 6.46
C GLU A 101 -9.07 -21.94 6.53
N GLU A 102 -8.62 -22.32 7.74
CA GLU A 102 -7.84 -23.54 7.97
C GLU A 102 -8.68 -24.81 7.76
N ALA A 103 -9.96 -24.76 8.12
CA ALA A 103 -10.88 -25.87 7.90
C ALA A 103 -11.14 -26.13 6.41
N VAL A 104 -11.33 -25.08 5.58
CA VAL A 104 -11.48 -25.23 4.12
C VAL A 104 -10.24 -25.90 3.53
N SER A 105 -9.05 -25.44 3.93
CA SER A 105 -7.78 -25.98 3.45
C SER A 105 -7.65 -27.48 3.75
N ASP A 106 -7.89 -27.88 5.00
CA ASP A 106 -7.83 -29.29 5.40
C ASP A 106 -8.87 -30.16 4.67
N LEU A 107 -10.12 -29.69 4.58
CA LEU A 107 -11.20 -30.45 3.96
C LEU A 107 -11.00 -30.62 2.45
N HIS A 108 -10.42 -29.63 1.76
CA HIS A 108 -10.04 -29.78 0.36
C HIS A 108 -8.94 -30.83 0.16
N VAL A 109 -7.93 -30.85 1.04
CA VAL A 109 -6.89 -31.88 0.98
C VAL A 109 -7.50 -33.25 1.26
N ALA A 110 -8.36 -33.36 2.27
CA ALA A 110 -9.09 -34.60 2.57
C ALA A 110 -9.89 -35.10 1.37
N SER A 111 -10.67 -34.22 0.72
CA SER A 111 -11.49 -34.56 -0.47
C SER A 111 -10.66 -34.99 -1.68
N LYS A 112 -9.39 -34.57 -1.78
CA LYS A 112 -8.48 -35.01 -2.86
C LYS A 112 -7.88 -36.37 -2.58
N LEU A 113 -7.66 -36.69 -1.30
CA LEU A 113 -7.04 -37.94 -0.88
C LEU A 113 -8.04 -39.08 -0.79
N ASP A 114 -9.26 -38.80 -0.30
CA ASP A 114 -10.31 -39.79 -0.14
C ASP A 114 -11.68 -39.19 -0.44
N PHE A 115 -12.51 -39.93 -1.18
CA PHE A 115 -13.86 -39.49 -1.49
C PHE A 115 -14.79 -39.87 -0.34
N ASP A 116 -15.38 -38.86 0.28
CA ASP A 116 -16.29 -39.03 1.41
C ASP A 116 -17.42 -37.98 1.30
N GLU A 117 -18.65 -38.45 1.23
CA GLU A 117 -19.84 -37.61 0.99
C GLU A 117 -20.04 -36.56 2.10
N GLU A 118 -19.64 -36.88 3.34
CA GLU A 118 -19.74 -35.97 4.47
C GLU A 118 -18.85 -34.74 4.26
N ILE A 119 -17.67 -34.91 3.63
CA ILE A 119 -16.74 -33.80 3.35
C ILE A 119 -17.40 -32.74 2.47
N GLY A 120 -18.14 -33.14 1.43
CA GLY A 120 -18.81 -32.22 0.52
C GLY A 120 -19.87 -31.35 1.22
N SER A 121 -20.65 -31.96 2.12
CA SER A 121 -21.66 -31.24 2.91
C SER A 121 -21.04 -30.19 3.84
N VAL A 122 -19.92 -30.54 4.48
CA VAL A 122 -19.21 -29.64 5.40
C VAL A 122 -18.49 -28.54 4.62
N LEU A 123 -17.81 -28.88 3.51
CA LEU A 123 -17.10 -27.92 2.66
C LEU A 123 -17.98 -26.75 2.25
N LYS A 124 -19.20 -27.02 1.77
CA LYS A 124 -20.14 -25.96 1.36
C LYS A 124 -20.39 -24.92 2.47
N LYS A 125 -20.52 -25.35 3.72
CA LYS A 125 -20.72 -24.46 4.88
C LYS A 125 -19.44 -23.70 5.22
N VAL A 126 -18.31 -24.39 5.25
CA VAL A 126 -17.02 -23.81 5.63
C VAL A 126 -16.54 -22.80 4.58
N GLU A 127 -16.67 -23.11 3.29
CA GLU A 127 -16.39 -22.20 2.16
C GLU A 127 -17.22 -20.93 2.24
N SER A 128 -18.53 -21.05 2.48
CA SER A 128 -19.40 -19.89 2.62
C SER A 128 -18.93 -18.96 3.75
N ASN A 129 -18.58 -19.52 4.92
CA ASN A 129 -18.08 -18.74 6.05
C ASN A 129 -16.69 -18.13 5.79
N ALA A 130 -15.78 -18.89 5.16
CA ALA A 130 -14.46 -18.40 4.81
C ALA A 130 -14.54 -17.24 3.79
N ASN A 131 -15.40 -17.37 2.78
CA ASN A 131 -15.64 -16.33 1.78
C ASN A 131 -16.18 -15.05 2.42
N MET A 132 -17.14 -15.14 3.35
CA MET A 132 -17.66 -13.96 4.06
C MET A 132 -16.56 -13.23 4.86
N ILE A 133 -15.65 -13.96 5.49
CA ILE A 133 -14.51 -13.37 6.22
C ILE A 133 -13.55 -12.69 5.25
N ASP A 134 -13.24 -13.32 4.11
CA ASP A 134 -12.35 -12.73 3.13
C ASP A 134 -12.97 -11.49 2.47
N GLU A 135 -14.25 -11.52 2.11
CA GLU A 135 -14.98 -10.36 1.58
C GLU A 135 -14.96 -9.17 2.55
N HIS A 136 -15.20 -9.42 3.85
CA HIS A 136 -15.10 -8.40 4.88
C HIS A 136 -13.67 -7.85 4.96
N ARG A 137 -12.67 -8.72 5.04
CA ARG A 137 -11.25 -8.34 5.07
C ARG A 137 -10.86 -7.49 3.86
N GLN A 138 -11.28 -7.87 2.66
CA GLN A 138 -11.04 -7.13 1.42
C GLN A 138 -11.75 -5.77 1.42
N LYS A 139 -12.99 -5.69 1.90
CA LYS A 139 -13.72 -4.42 2.06
C LYS A 139 -12.96 -3.45 2.97
N TYR A 140 -12.48 -3.92 4.12
CA TYR A 140 -11.74 -3.05 5.04
C TYR A 140 -10.35 -2.66 4.53
N LYS A 141 -9.68 -3.54 3.77
CA LYS A 141 -8.44 -3.18 3.06
C LYS A 141 -8.68 -2.04 2.06
N ARG A 142 -9.77 -2.13 1.26
CA ARG A 142 -10.17 -1.05 0.32
C ARG A 142 -10.45 0.26 1.03
N LEU A 143 -11.28 0.23 2.09
CA LEU A 143 -11.63 1.43 2.85
C LEU A 143 -10.41 2.11 3.50
N ARG A 144 -9.46 1.33 4.02
CA ARG A 144 -8.21 1.87 4.58
C ARG A 144 -7.38 2.55 3.48
N LYS A 145 -7.25 1.92 2.31
CA LYS A 145 -6.51 2.47 1.18
C LYS A 145 -7.17 3.75 0.64
N GLU A 146 -8.48 3.78 0.50
CA GLU A 146 -9.23 4.98 0.09
C GLU A 146 -9.05 6.12 1.10
N LYS A 147 -9.11 5.83 2.40
CA LYS A 147 -8.89 6.84 3.44
C LYS A 147 -7.48 7.42 3.39
N GLU A 148 -6.48 6.58 3.18
CA GLU A 148 -5.08 7.02 3.03
C GLU A 148 -4.90 7.88 1.78
N LEU A 149 -5.45 7.46 0.65
CA LEU A 149 -5.40 8.23 -0.60
C LEU A 149 -6.08 9.59 -0.46
N ARG A 150 -7.26 9.66 0.18
CA ARG A 150 -7.93 10.96 0.46
C ARG A 150 -7.09 11.86 1.35
N LYS A 151 -6.38 11.29 2.33
CA LYS A 151 -5.50 12.07 3.21
C LYS A 151 -4.31 12.64 2.43
N ILE A 152 -3.66 11.82 1.60
CA ILE A 152 -2.58 12.24 0.71
C ILE A 152 -3.06 13.34 -0.26
N GLU A 153 -4.25 13.16 -0.84
CA GLU A 153 -4.85 14.15 -1.76
C GLU A 153 -5.12 15.49 -1.05
N LEU A 154 -5.69 15.47 0.16
CA LEU A 154 -5.93 16.66 0.96
C LEU A 154 -4.61 17.36 1.36
N GLU A 155 -3.58 16.59 1.73
CA GLU A 155 -2.26 17.13 2.04
C GLU A 155 -1.60 17.76 0.80
N SER A 156 -1.73 17.12 -0.37
CA SER A 156 -1.26 17.67 -1.64
C SER A 156 -1.98 18.97 -2.01
N GLN A 157 -3.31 19.01 -1.89
CA GLN A 157 -4.09 20.23 -2.12
C GLN A 157 -3.69 21.35 -1.15
N ARG A 158 -3.48 21.03 0.13
CA ARG A 158 -3.02 22.01 1.13
C ARG A 158 -1.62 22.55 0.79
N HIS A 159 -0.69 21.69 0.38
CA HIS A 159 0.63 22.14 -0.08
C HIS A 159 0.53 23.03 -1.31
N GLN A 160 -0.30 22.66 -2.29
CA GLN A 160 -0.51 23.44 -3.50
C GLN A 160 -1.12 24.83 -3.19
N VAL A 161 -2.10 24.89 -2.30
CA VAL A 161 -2.70 26.17 -1.85
C VAL A 161 -1.69 26.99 -1.05
N GLY A 162 -0.93 26.37 -0.14
CA GLY A 162 0.12 27.05 0.63
C GLY A 162 1.21 27.63 -0.26
N PHE A 163 1.65 26.87 -1.27
CA PHE A 163 2.60 27.33 -2.27
C PHE A 163 2.05 28.49 -3.10
N PHE A 164 0.80 28.40 -3.58
CA PHE A 164 0.16 29.48 -4.32
C PHE A 164 0.05 30.77 -3.49
N LEU A 165 -0.31 30.66 -2.21
CA LEU A 165 -0.36 31.80 -1.30
C LEU A 165 1.02 32.43 -1.08
N PHE A 166 2.07 31.61 -0.92
CA PHE A 166 3.45 32.08 -0.82
C PHE A 166 3.89 32.84 -2.09
N VAL A 167 3.64 32.27 -3.27
CA VAL A 167 3.92 32.93 -4.55
C VAL A 167 3.20 34.26 -4.66
N LEU A 168 1.91 34.31 -4.28
CA LEU A 168 1.12 35.53 -4.27
C LEU A 168 1.70 36.58 -3.31
N ILE A 169 2.13 36.18 -2.11
CA ILE A 169 2.77 37.09 -1.14
C ILE A 169 4.06 37.69 -1.72
N CYS A 170 4.97 36.88 -2.26
CA CYS A 170 6.21 37.38 -2.87
C CYS A 170 5.95 38.37 -4.00
N ILE A 171 4.88 38.15 -4.76
CA ILE A 171 4.44 39.06 -5.82
C ILE A 171 3.91 40.36 -5.22
N ILE A 172 3.09 40.31 -4.17
CA ILE A 172 2.50 41.48 -3.51
C ILE A 172 3.55 42.40 -2.87
N THR A 173 4.66 41.86 -2.35
CA THR A 173 5.63 42.64 -1.56
C THR A 173 6.62 43.49 -2.37
N GLY A 174 6.54 43.50 -3.71
CA GLY A 174 7.39 44.38 -4.55
C GLY A 174 8.88 44.02 -4.52
N GLN A 175 9.22 42.77 -4.23
CA GLN A 175 10.62 42.33 -4.18
C GLN A 175 11.10 41.87 -5.55
N LEU A 176 12.39 42.10 -5.83
CA LEU A 176 13.08 41.49 -6.96
C LEU A 176 13.15 39.97 -6.75
N ILE A 177 12.65 39.20 -7.71
CA ILE A 177 12.64 37.74 -7.67
C ILE A 177 13.69 37.22 -8.65
N GLU A 178 14.67 36.48 -8.15
CA GLU A 178 15.60 35.73 -8.99
C GLU A 178 14.96 34.41 -9.40
N ILE A 179 15.09 34.05 -10.68
CA ILE A 179 14.48 32.88 -11.28
C ILE A 179 15.56 31.84 -11.54
N HIS A 180 15.37 30.63 -11.02
CA HIS A 180 16.33 29.52 -11.16
C HIS A 180 15.72 28.29 -11.86
N SER A 181 14.52 28.42 -12.45
CA SER A 181 13.92 27.39 -13.31
C SER A 181 12.87 27.96 -14.27
N THR A 182 12.76 27.40 -15.47
CA THR A 182 11.65 27.69 -16.40
C THR A 182 10.26 27.45 -15.81
N THR A 183 10.12 26.49 -14.89
CA THR A 183 8.85 26.21 -14.21
C THR A 183 8.50 27.34 -13.25
N GLU A 184 9.47 27.79 -12.45
CA GLU A 184 9.30 28.95 -11.57
C GLU A 184 8.94 30.22 -12.36
N LEU A 185 9.63 30.48 -13.48
CA LEU A 185 9.32 31.60 -14.37
C LEU A 185 7.85 31.61 -14.80
N LYS A 186 7.35 30.48 -15.29
CA LYS A 186 5.97 30.32 -15.75
C LYS A 186 4.98 30.51 -14.61
N GLU A 187 5.28 29.99 -13.42
CA GLU A 187 4.43 30.19 -12.24
C GLU A 187 4.32 31.66 -11.84
N LYS A 188 5.43 32.41 -11.81
CA LYS A 188 5.42 33.84 -11.47
C LYS A 188 4.67 34.67 -12.52
N LEU A 189 4.88 34.39 -13.81
CA LEU A 189 4.16 35.07 -14.89
C LEU A 189 2.66 34.77 -14.89
N ASN A 190 2.26 33.51 -14.67
CA ASN A 190 0.85 33.13 -14.54
C ASN A 190 0.17 33.83 -13.35
N ALA A 191 0.90 33.99 -12.23
CA ALA A 191 0.38 34.70 -11.06
C ALA A 191 0.27 36.21 -11.30
N ALA A 192 1.24 36.82 -12.00
CA ALA A 192 1.15 38.22 -12.45
C ALA A 192 -0.05 38.43 -13.39
N GLU A 193 -0.29 37.53 -14.34
CA GLU A 193 -1.46 37.55 -15.23
C GLU A 193 -2.78 37.47 -14.46
N LYS A 194 -2.92 36.51 -13.53
CA LYS A 194 -4.14 36.37 -12.70
C LYS A 194 -4.44 37.58 -11.84
N THR A 195 -3.43 38.36 -11.50
CA THR A 195 -3.56 39.59 -10.70
C THR A 195 -3.57 40.86 -11.57
N SER A 196 -3.57 40.72 -12.90
CA SER A 196 -3.53 41.82 -13.87
C SER A 196 -2.35 42.78 -13.67
N ARG A 197 -1.22 42.27 -13.15
CA ARG A 197 -0.02 43.06 -12.88
C ARG A 197 0.93 43.01 -14.06
N LEU A 198 1.68 44.10 -14.24
CA LEU A 198 2.83 44.11 -15.14
C LEU A 198 3.93 43.23 -14.54
N ALA A 199 4.51 42.35 -15.34
CA ALA A 199 5.73 41.62 -15.03
C ALA A 199 6.86 42.09 -15.96
N ILE A 200 8.06 42.27 -15.41
CA ILE A 200 9.23 42.68 -16.18
C ILE A 200 10.29 41.59 -16.01
N LEU A 201 10.69 40.99 -17.13
CA LEU A 201 11.81 40.05 -17.20
C LEU A 201 13.09 40.84 -17.49
N TYR A 202 14.08 40.68 -16.62
CA TYR A 202 15.44 41.17 -16.82
C TYR A 202 16.37 39.98 -17.05
N PHE A 203 16.74 39.77 -18.32
CA PHE A 203 17.74 38.79 -18.69
C PHE A 203 19.15 39.36 -18.55
N THR A 204 19.99 38.65 -17.81
CA THR A 204 21.33 39.08 -17.42
C THR A 204 22.33 37.93 -17.52
N ALA A 205 23.61 38.23 -17.31
CA ALA A 205 24.66 37.23 -17.12
C ALA A 205 25.70 37.76 -16.12
N THR A 206 26.28 36.89 -15.30
CA THR A 206 27.32 37.25 -14.33
C THR A 206 28.56 37.91 -14.97
N TRP A 207 28.95 37.46 -16.16
CA TRP A 207 30.11 37.97 -16.91
C TRP A 207 29.81 39.26 -17.69
N CYS A 208 28.55 39.70 -17.74
CA CYS A 208 28.13 40.89 -18.48
C CYS A 208 28.39 42.18 -17.67
N GLY A 209 29.42 42.93 -18.06
CA GLY A 209 29.74 44.24 -17.47
C GLY A 209 28.58 45.25 -17.52
N PRO A 210 27.95 45.47 -18.68
CA PRO A 210 26.75 46.32 -18.82
C PRO A 210 25.61 45.93 -17.87
N CYS A 211 25.41 44.64 -17.64
CA CYS A 211 24.40 44.12 -16.75
C CYS A 211 24.66 44.51 -15.28
N ARG A 212 25.93 44.46 -14.84
CA ARG A 212 26.31 44.92 -13.49
C ARG A 212 25.99 46.39 -13.24
N TYR A 213 26.02 47.22 -14.29
CA TYR A 213 25.63 48.64 -14.20
C TYR A 213 24.12 48.82 -14.03
N VAL A 214 23.29 48.03 -14.73
CA VAL A 214 21.83 48.17 -14.69
C VAL A 214 21.19 47.48 -13.49
N ALA A 215 21.80 46.42 -12.96
CA ALA A 215 21.24 45.62 -11.87
C ALA A 215 20.82 46.43 -10.63
N PRO A 216 21.58 47.43 -10.13
CA PRO A 216 21.14 48.27 -9.02
C PRO A 216 19.92 49.12 -9.36
N ALA A 217 19.84 49.66 -10.58
CA ALA A 217 18.69 50.44 -11.03
C ALA A 217 17.43 49.56 -11.14
N PHE A 218 17.55 48.35 -11.67
CA PHE A 218 16.43 47.40 -11.74
C PHE A 218 15.93 47.01 -10.34
N SER A 219 16.85 46.79 -9.40
CA SER A 219 16.50 46.48 -8.00
C SER A 219 15.76 47.64 -7.32
N GLY A 220 16.21 48.89 -7.53
CA GLY A 220 15.54 50.08 -6.99
C GLY A 220 14.15 50.32 -7.60
N LEU A 221 13.94 49.94 -8.86
CA LEU A 221 12.60 49.99 -9.48
C LEU A 221 11.64 48.98 -8.84
N ALA A 222 12.12 47.81 -8.43
CA ALA A 222 11.30 46.85 -7.69
C ALA A 222 10.74 47.44 -6.40
N GLU A 223 11.59 48.10 -5.63
CA GLU A 223 11.17 48.80 -4.39
C GLU A 223 10.20 49.97 -4.68
N LYS A 224 10.43 50.70 -5.77
CA LYS A 224 9.62 51.87 -6.15
C LYS A 224 8.24 51.51 -6.70
N TYR A 225 8.10 50.38 -7.38
CA TYR A 225 6.86 49.94 -8.03
C TYR A 225 6.36 48.61 -7.45
N PRO A 226 5.83 48.60 -6.21
CA PRO A 226 5.40 47.37 -5.55
C PRO A 226 4.19 46.71 -6.20
N ASN A 227 3.52 47.38 -7.15
CA ASN A 227 2.45 46.87 -7.99
C ASN A 227 2.94 46.20 -9.30
N VAL A 228 4.25 46.23 -9.57
CA VAL A 228 4.90 45.56 -10.71
C VAL A 228 5.70 44.36 -10.20
N VAL A 229 5.80 43.31 -11.01
CA VAL A 229 6.55 42.09 -10.68
C VAL A 229 7.90 42.14 -11.39
N PHE A 230 9.00 42.14 -10.65
CA PHE A 230 10.35 42.22 -11.20
C PHE A 230 11.03 40.87 -11.11
N LEU A 231 11.33 40.27 -12.27
CA LEU A 231 11.92 38.94 -12.39
C LEU A 231 13.30 39.06 -13.04
N LYS A 232 14.34 38.56 -12.37
CA LYS A 232 15.71 38.49 -12.88
C LYS A 232 16.00 37.07 -13.32
N VAL A 233 16.49 36.90 -14.55
CA VAL A 233 16.82 35.60 -15.13
C VAL A 233 18.28 35.65 -15.60
N ASP A 234 19.14 34.84 -15.00
CA ASP A 234 20.49 34.65 -15.53
C ASP A 234 20.45 33.66 -16.69
N ILE A 235 20.97 34.06 -17.85
CA ILE A 235 20.93 33.24 -19.08
C ILE A 235 21.83 32.01 -19.01
N ASP A 236 22.84 32.02 -18.14
CA ASP A 236 23.74 30.87 -17.94
C ASP A 236 23.08 29.83 -17.02
N GLU A 237 22.30 30.28 -16.03
CA GLU A 237 21.53 29.41 -15.15
C GLU A 237 20.30 28.83 -15.86
N GLU A 238 19.56 29.66 -16.61
CA GLU A 238 18.30 29.29 -17.24
C GLU A 238 18.28 29.53 -18.77
N PRO A 239 19.07 28.77 -19.54
CA PRO A 239 19.17 28.95 -20.99
C PRO A 239 17.85 28.64 -21.72
N GLY A 240 17.01 27.77 -21.15
CA GLY A 240 15.70 27.44 -21.72
C GLY A 240 14.74 28.65 -21.74
N ALA A 241 14.77 29.47 -20.68
CA ALA A 241 13.99 30.71 -20.63
C ALA A 241 14.50 31.73 -21.65
N ALA A 242 15.82 31.91 -21.74
CA ALA A 242 16.42 32.80 -22.74
C ALA A 242 16.04 32.39 -24.17
N PHE A 243 16.05 31.09 -24.46
CA PHE A 243 15.62 30.54 -25.74
C PHE A 243 14.13 30.79 -26.02
N GLU A 244 13.24 30.50 -25.05
CA GLU A 244 11.78 30.66 -25.20
C GLU A 244 11.39 32.11 -25.52
N TYR A 245 12.08 33.08 -24.92
CA TYR A 245 11.87 34.51 -25.15
C TYR A 245 12.79 35.12 -26.21
N ASN A 246 13.49 34.28 -27.00
CA ASN A 246 14.37 34.69 -28.10
C ASN A 246 15.43 35.75 -27.70
N VAL A 247 15.99 35.60 -26.51
CA VAL A 247 17.00 36.50 -25.95
C VAL A 247 18.37 36.13 -26.51
N SER A 248 18.91 37.02 -27.33
CA SER A 248 20.22 36.85 -28.00
C SER A 248 21.31 37.78 -27.47
N SER A 249 20.95 38.71 -26.59
CA SER A 249 21.87 39.69 -26.00
C SER A 249 21.40 40.08 -24.60
N VAL A 250 22.34 40.50 -23.76
CA VAL A 250 22.07 40.95 -22.38
C VAL A 250 22.81 42.27 -22.12
N PRO A 251 22.26 43.18 -21.29
CA PRO A 251 20.98 43.07 -20.60
C PRO A 251 19.78 43.26 -21.54
N SER A 252 18.74 42.45 -21.37
CA SER A 252 17.48 42.53 -22.12
C SER A 252 16.29 42.61 -21.17
N PHE A 253 15.31 43.44 -21.52
CA PHE A 253 14.13 43.70 -20.72
C PHE A 253 12.87 43.42 -21.54
N LEU A 254 11.99 42.57 -21.00
CA LEU A 254 10.70 42.25 -21.60
C LEU A 254 9.59 42.61 -20.63
N PHE A 255 8.57 43.29 -21.12
CA PHE A 255 7.42 43.76 -20.36
C PHE A 255 6.23 42.90 -20.73
N ILE A 256 5.67 42.19 -19.76
CA ILE A 256 4.57 41.25 -19.95
C ILE A 256 3.38 41.70 -19.12
N LYS A 257 2.22 41.85 -19.76
CA LYS A 257 0.95 42.18 -19.11
C LYS A 257 -0.15 41.33 -19.69
N ASN A 258 -0.98 40.73 -18.84
CA ASN A 258 -2.08 39.85 -19.24
C ASN A 258 -1.63 38.72 -20.20
N GLY A 259 -0.50 38.07 -19.87
CA GLY A 259 0.04 36.96 -20.65
C GLY A 259 0.67 37.33 -21.99
N ARG A 260 0.79 38.62 -22.33
CA ARG A 260 1.34 39.10 -23.60
C ARG A 260 2.51 40.04 -23.38
N GLU A 261 3.49 39.97 -24.25
CA GLU A 261 4.53 40.99 -24.34
C GLU A 261 3.92 42.30 -24.83
N VAL A 262 4.03 43.35 -24.01
CA VAL A 262 3.53 44.70 -24.32
C VAL A 262 4.66 45.65 -24.72
N ASP A 263 5.90 45.33 -24.36
CA ASP A 263 7.09 46.11 -24.70
C ASP A 263 8.37 45.30 -24.49
N ASN A 264 9.47 45.71 -25.12
CA ASN A 264 10.81 45.20 -24.86
C ASN A 264 11.87 46.27 -25.15
N PHE A 265 13.09 46.05 -24.66
CA PHE A 265 14.29 46.68 -25.20
C PHE A 265 15.57 45.93 -24.76
N VAL A 266 16.66 46.20 -25.47
CA VAL A 266 18.00 45.66 -25.18
C VAL A 266 18.95 46.82 -24.87
N GLY A 267 19.77 46.67 -23.83
CA GLY A 267 20.84 47.61 -23.50
C GLY A 267 20.72 48.24 -22.11
N VAL A 268 21.55 49.26 -21.85
CA VAL A 268 21.81 49.80 -20.50
C VAL A 268 21.09 51.08 -20.13
N ASP A 269 20.10 51.51 -20.93
CA ASP A 269 19.42 52.78 -20.70
C ASP A 269 18.45 52.68 -19.51
N THR A 270 18.93 53.09 -18.34
CA THR A 270 18.17 53.06 -17.08
C THR A 270 17.01 54.07 -17.07
N ASN A 271 17.13 55.18 -17.81
CA ASN A 271 16.06 56.18 -17.91
C ASN A 271 14.92 55.64 -18.78
N LEU A 272 15.26 55.00 -19.90
CA LEU A 272 14.30 54.31 -20.76
C LEU A 272 13.58 53.18 -20.01
N LEU A 273 14.33 52.40 -19.22
CA LEU A 273 13.78 51.36 -18.36
C LEU A 273 12.70 51.92 -17.42
N GLU A 274 13.04 52.96 -16.66
CA GLU A 274 12.12 53.59 -15.72
C GLU A 274 10.90 54.21 -16.42
N MET A 275 11.11 54.88 -17.56
CA MET A 275 10.03 55.46 -18.35
C MET A 275 9.05 54.38 -18.84
N LYS A 276 9.55 53.26 -19.36
CA LYS A 276 8.70 52.13 -19.80
C LYS A 276 7.98 51.47 -18.62
N VAL A 277 8.63 51.32 -17.46
CA VAL A 277 7.96 50.83 -16.25
C VAL A 277 6.79 51.73 -15.91
N ALA A 278 7.00 53.05 -15.82
CA ALA A 278 5.95 54.01 -15.49
C ALA A 278 4.80 54.01 -16.50
N GLN A 279 5.11 53.85 -17.79
CA GLN A 279 4.12 53.80 -18.87
C GLN A 279 3.19 52.58 -18.75
N HIS A 280 3.74 51.40 -18.43
CA HIS A 280 2.98 50.14 -18.47
C HIS A 280 2.46 49.69 -17.10
N ALA A 281 2.94 50.29 -16.01
CA ALA A 281 2.56 49.97 -14.63
C ALA A 281 1.15 50.46 -14.22
N VAL A 282 0.51 51.29 -15.06
CA VAL A 282 -0.84 51.87 -14.84
C VAL A 282 -1.95 50.85 -15.11
#